data_AF-A0A6V8P0P9-F1
#
_entry.id   AF-A0A6V8P0P9-F1
#
_cell.length_a   1.000
_cell.length_b   1.000
_cell.length_c   1.000
_cell.angle_alpha   90.00
_cell.angle_beta   90.00
_cell.angle_gamma   90.00
#
_symmetry.space_group_name_H-M   'P 1'
#
loop_
_entity.id
_entity.type
_entity.pdbx_description
1 polymer ?
#
loop_
_entity_poly.entity_id
_entity_poly.type
_entity_poly.pdbx_seq_one_letter_code
_entity_poly.pdbx_strand_id
1 'polypeptide(L)'
;MSAHAAAGSVRYCGRIFTIEEIDRIRELLVSEPRRNRLQLSRVVCDELGWLRADGRRKDMSCRVAMLRMHRDGLITLPPPQKGNGNGRTRPRLTSASDPREPITLPAGALGELLFRPVNTRKDSSLWNELIERYHYLGYKPLPGAQIRYLVFSGPHLLAALGFGAAAWALAPRDRFIGWTAEQRVHNLHLVV
;
A
#
# COMPACT_ATOMS: atom_id res chain seq x y z
N MET A 1 12.58 -3.91 -15.11
CA MET A 1 11.53 -3.60 -16.10
C MET A 1 11.81 -2.23 -16.65
N SER A 2 12.48 -2.20 -17.80
CA SER A 2 12.98 -1.02 -18.49
C SER A 2 11.88 -0.04 -18.87
N ALA A 3 12.18 1.25 -18.78
CA ALA A 3 11.40 2.29 -19.42
C ALA A 3 11.39 2.05 -20.94
N HIS A 4 10.21 1.96 -21.55
CA HIS A 4 10.05 2.15 -22.98
C HIS A 4 9.87 3.65 -23.21
N ALA A 5 10.87 4.27 -23.81
CA ALA A 5 10.79 5.64 -24.31
C ALA A 5 10.08 5.60 -25.67
N ALA A 6 8.80 5.94 -25.71
CA ALA A 6 8.18 6.43 -26.93
C ALA A 6 8.53 7.93 -27.02
N ALA A 7 9.07 8.37 -28.15
CA ALA A 7 9.64 9.71 -28.34
C ALA A 7 8.81 10.81 -27.65
N GLY A 8 9.40 11.47 -26.65
CA GLY A 8 8.78 12.56 -25.90
C GLY A 8 8.14 12.22 -24.55
N SER A 9 8.11 10.95 -24.12
CA SER A 9 7.52 10.59 -22.81
C SER A 9 8.18 9.39 -22.12
N VAL A 10 8.08 9.35 -20.79
CA VAL A 10 8.63 8.27 -19.95
C VAL A 10 7.57 7.78 -18.97
N ARG A 11 7.46 6.46 -18.80
CA ARG A 11 6.45 5.85 -17.91
C ARG A 11 7.02 5.54 -16.53
N TYR A 12 6.41 6.12 -15.48
CA TYR A 12 6.71 5.81 -14.09
C TYR A 12 5.43 5.53 -13.29
N CYS A 13 5.47 4.48 -12.45
CA CYS A 13 4.36 4.14 -11.55
C CYS A 13 2.99 4.06 -12.25
N GLY A 14 2.96 3.59 -13.50
CA GLY A 14 1.75 3.48 -14.32
C GLY A 14 1.29 4.76 -15.00
N ARG A 15 1.89 5.93 -14.73
CA ARG A 15 1.62 7.22 -15.39
C ARG A 15 2.68 7.52 -16.45
N ILE A 16 2.23 8.06 -17.58
CA ILE A 16 3.12 8.60 -18.63
C ILE A 16 3.44 10.04 -18.25
N PHE A 17 4.71 10.41 -18.30
CA PHE A 17 5.19 11.77 -18.09
C PHE A 17 5.73 12.30 -19.40
N THR A 18 5.24 13.47 -19.82
CA THR A 18 5.81 14.17 -20.97
C THR A 18 7.08 14.91 -20.56
N ILE A 19 7.87 15.36 -21.55
CA ILE A 19 9.06 16.18 -21.28
C ILE A 19 8.66 17.47 -20.55
N GLU A 20 7.56 18.10 -20.95
CA GLU A 20 7.07 19.35 -20.35
C GLU A 20 6.70 19.16 -18.88
N GLU A 21 6.08 18.03 -18.53
CA GLU A 21 5.80 17.71 -17.12
C GLU A 21 7.08 17.48 -16.32
N ILE A 22 8.10 16.86 -16.92
CA ILE A 22 9.40 16.65 -16.28
C ILE A 22 10.11 18.00 -16.08
N ASP A 23 10.06 18.90 -17.05
CA ASP A 23 10.63 20.25 -16.95
C ASP A 23 9.93 21.06 -15.86
N ARG A 24 8.61 20.97 -15.76
CA ARG A 24 7.85 21.59 -14.68
C ARG A 24 8.24 21.05 -13.29
N ILE A 25 8.51 19.75 -13.19
CA ILE A 25 9.05 19.16 -11.96
C ILE A 25 10.44 19.73 -11.64
N ARG A 26 11.31 19.95 -12.64
CA ARG A 26 12.64 20.57 -12.44
C ARG A 26 12.50 22.00 -11.90
N GLU A 27 11.64 22.81 -12.49
CA GLU A 27 11.37 24.18 -12.05
C GLU A 27 10.85 24.23 -10.60
N LEU A 28 9.95 23.32 -10.23
CA LEU A 28 9.46 23.19 -8.85
C LEU A 28 10.59 22.83 -7.87
N LEU A 29 11.52 21.96 -8.27
CA LEU A 29 12.65 21.58 -7.42
C LEU A 29 13.62 22.74 -7.19
N VAL A 30 13.84 23.58 -8.21
CA VAL A 30 14.71 24.76 -8.14
C VAL A 30 14.07 25.87 -7.30
N SER A 31 12.77 26.10 -7.46
CA SER A 31 12.05 27.16 -6.73
C SER A 31 11.82 26.85 -5.24
N GLU A 32 11.91 25.57 -4.83
CA GLU A 32 11.60 25.14 -3.45
C GLU A 32 12.74 24.34 -2.77
N PRO A 33 13.97 24.87 -2.69
CA PRO A 33 15.17 24.09 -2.32
C PRO A 33 15.16 23.59 -0.87
N ARG A 34 14.35 24.19 0.01
CA ARG A 34 14.22 23.80 1.42
C ARG A 34 13.26 22.64 1.66
N ARG A 35 12.45 22.27 0.68
CA ARG A 35 11.43 21.22 0.86
C ARG A 35 12.05 19.83 0.77
N ASN A 36 11.62 18.96 1.68
CA ASN A 36 12.03 17.56 1.63
C ASN A 36 11.24 16.79 0.55
N ARG A 37 11.71 15.58 0.22
CA ARG A 37 11.10 14.72 -0.81
C ARG A 37 9.60 14.41 -0.57
N LEU A 38 9.13 14.42 0.69
CA LEU A 38 7.71 14.24 1.01
C LEU A 38 6.90 15.49 0.62
N GLN A 39 7.36 16.66 1.02
CA GLN A 39 6.73 17.94 0.66
C GLN A 39 6.70 18.12 -0.86
N LEU A 40 7.84 17.93 -1.54
CA LEU A 40 7.95 18.03 -2.99
C LEU A 40 6.97 17.08 -3.72
N SER A 41 6.85 15.83 -3.26
CA SER A 41 5.90 14.89 -3.87
C SER A 41 4.43 15.31 -3.75
N ARG A 42 4.08 16.12 -2.75
CA ARG A 42 2.70 16.64 -2.61
C ARG A 42 2.45 17.76 -3.60
N VAL A 43 3.41 18.67 -3.74
CA VAL A 43 3.37 19.80 -4.66
C VAL A 43 3.30 19.31 -6.10
N VAL A 44 4.15 18.35 -6.47
CA VAL A 44 4.11 17.74 -7.81
C VAL A 44 2.77 17.03 -8.05
N CYS A 45 2.20 16.35 -7.04
CA CYS A 45 0.86 15.80 -7.17
C CYS A 45 -0.21 16.87 -7.41
N ASP A 46 -0.11 18.02 -6.76
CA ASP A 46 -1.06 19.12 -6.93
C ASP A 46 -0.91 19.76 -8.31
N GLU A 47 0.32 20.06 -8.71
CA GLU A 47 0.65 20.68 -10.00
C GLU A 47 0.18 19.84 -11.19
N LEU A 48 0.36 18.52 -11.10
CA LEU A 48 0.06 17.58 -12.18
C LEU A 48 -1.34 16.94 -12.06
N GLY A 49 -2.15 17.37 -11.09
CA GLY A 49 -3.47 16.78 -10.81
C GLY A 49 -3.40 15.28 -10.51
N TRP A 50 -2.29 14.79 -9.95
CA TRP A 50 -2.06 13.35 -9.79
C TRP A 50 -2.72 12.81 -8.52
N LEU A 51 -4.00 12.53 -8.66
CA LEU A 51 -4.89 12.09 -7.58
C LEU A 51 -5.26 10.60 -7.68
N ARG A 52 -5.76 10.05 -6.59
CA ARG A 52 -6.43 8.75 -6.49
C ARG A 52 -7.92 8.92 -6.82
N ALA A 53 -8.65 7.81 -6.98
CA ALA A 53 -10.09 7.83 -7.20
C ALA A 53 -10.87 8.49 -6.06
N ASP A 54 -10.33 8.49 -4.84
CA ASP A 54 -10.90 9.14 -3.66
C ASP A 54 -10.50 10.62 -3.51
N GLY A 55 -9.89 11.22 -4.54
CA GLY A 55 -9.43 12.61 -4.53
C GLY A 55 -8.15 12.88 -3.72
N ARG A 56 -7.62 11.90 -2.96
CA ARG A 56 -6.35 12.08 -2.25
C ARG A 56 -5.17 12.03 -3.21
N ARG A 57 -4.10 12.77 -2.91
CA ARG A 57 -2.84 12.77 -3.69
C ARG A 57 -2.27 11.35 -3.85
N LYS A 58 -1.69 11.06 -5.01
CA LYS A 58 -0.83 9.88 -5.24
C LYS A 58 0.62 10.12 -4.78
N ASP A 59 0.82 10.82 -3.68
CA ASP A 59 2.12 11.31 -3.19
C ASP A 59 3.18 10.21 -3.00
N MET A 60 2.77 9.01 -2.55
CA MET A 60 3.67 7.85 -2.47
C MET A 60 4.12 7.36 -3.85
N SER A 61 3.20 7.26 -4.82
CA SER A 61 3.56 6.89 -6.20
C SER A 61 4.40 7.97 -6.86
N CYS A 62 4.08 9.24 -6.58
CA CYS A 62 4.85 10.39 -7.03
C CYS A 62 6.27 10.39 -6.51
N ARG A 63 6.45 10.15 -5.21
CA ARG A 63 7.79 10.05 -4.62
C ARG A 63 8.61 8.91 -5.23
N VAL A 64 7.98 7.75 -5.49
CA VAL A 64 8.66 6.64 -6.18
C VAL A 64 9.00 7.00 -7.63
N ALA A 65 8.12 7.68 -8.35
CA ALA A 65 8.37 8.15 -9.71
C ALA A 65 9.54 9.15 -9.75
N MET A 66 9.51 10.18 -8.89
CA MET A 66 10.59 11.16 -8.76
C MET A 66 11.92 10.51 -8.39
N LEU A 67 11.92 9.51 -7.49
CA LEU A 67 13.14 8.76 -7.16
C LEU A 67 13.71 7.98 -8.35
N ARG A 68 12.84 7.44 -9.23
CA ARG A 68 13.27 6.77 -10.46
C ARG A 68 13.78 7.77 -11.48
N MET A 69 13.04 8.85 -11.74
CA MET A 69 13.48 9.97 -12.58
C MET A 69 14.85 10.51 -12.16
N HIS A 70 15.12 10.61 -10.85
CA HIS A 70 16.41 11.04 -10.34
C HIS A 70 17.53 10.05 -10.65
N ARG A 71 17.27 8.74 -10.52
CA ARG A 71 18.23 7.69 -10.88
C ARG A 71 18.49 7.64 -12.37
N ASP A 72 17.46 7.96 -13.16
CA ASP A 72 17.52 8.01 -14.61
C ASP A 72 18.10 9.36 -15.11
N GLY A 73 18.57 10.23 -14.21
CA GLY A 73 19.22 11.50 -14.54
C GLY A 73 18.27 12.60 -15.03
N LEU A 74 16.96 12.38 -14.98
CA LEU A 74 15.96 13.33 -15.47
C LEU A 74 15.72 14.49 -14.51
N ILE A 75 15.88 14.30 -13.20
CA ILE A 75 15.71 15.36 -12.19
C ILE A 75 16.77 15.22 -11.08
N THR A 76 17.01 16.29 -10.31
CA THR A 76 17.91 16.23 -9.14
C THR A 76 17.11 16.41 -7.85
N LEU A 77 17.03 15.36 -7.04
CA LEU A 77 16.33 15.41 -5.75
C LEU A 77 17.28 15.83 -4.63
N PRO A 78 16.79 16.57 -3.60
CA PRO A 78 17.58 16.84 -2.41
C PRO A 78 17.99 15.53 -1.71
N PRO A 79 19.11 15.48 -0.98
CA PRO A 79 19.54 14.29 -0.27
C PRO A 79 18.50 13.82 0.77
N PRO A 80 18.45 12.51 1.09
CA PRO A 80 17.53 12.01 2.11
C PRO A 80 17.91 12.56 3.49
N GLN A 81 16.94 13.14 4.20
CA GLN A 81 17.15 13.69 5.55
C GLN A 81 17.18 12.62 6.66
N LYS A 82 16.61 11.45 6.41
CA LYS A 82 16.52 10.33 7.36
C LYS A 82 16.90 9.03 6.66
N GLY A 83 17.46 8.09 7.42
CA GLY A 83 17.73 6.73 6.95
C GLY A 83 16.43 5.98 6.61
N ASN A 84 16.57 4.90 5.81
CA ASN A 84 15.44 4.04 5.48
C ASN A 84 14.98 3.26 6.73
N GLY A 85 13.74 3.51 7.16
CA GLY A 85 13.09 2.79 8.26
C GLY A 85 12.31 1.54 7.82
N ASN A 86 12.23 1.25 6.52
CA ASN A 86 11.43 0.14 6.00
C ASN A 86 11.90 -1.20 6.58
N GLY A 87 10.95 -2.01 7.04
CA GLY A 87 11.21 -3.36 7.57
C GLY A 87 11.85 -3.41 8.95
N ARG A 88 12.10 -2.27 9.60
CA ARG A 88 12.77 -2.21 10.92
C ARG A 88 11.82 -2.19 12.11
N THR A 89 10.52 -2.02 11.88
CA THR A 89 9.52 -1.93 12.94
C THR A 89 8.85 -3.29 13.14
N ARG A 90 9.27 -4.03 14.17
CA ARG A 90 8.50 -5.18 14.67
C ARG A 90 7.39 -4.69 15.59
N PRO A 91 6.20 -5.31 15.57
CA PRO A 91 5.14 -4.98 16.51
C PRO A 91 5.63 -5.25 17.94
N ARG A 92 5.30 -4.34 18.86
CA ARG A 92 5.56 -4.58 20.28
C ARG A 92 4.51 -5.55 20.80
N LEU A 93 4.96 -6.70 21.33
CA LEU A 93 4.08 -7.64 22.02
C LEU A 93 3.65 -7.06 23.37
N THR A 94 2.36 -7.23 23.67
CA THR A 94 1.67 -6.80 24.89
C THR A 94 0.78 -7.94 25.40
N SER A 95 0.13 -7.73 26.54
CA SER A 95 -0.83 -8.71 27.05
C SER A 95 -2.14 -8.78 26.25
N ALA A 96 -2.36 -7.83 25.33
CA ALA A 96 -3.57 -7.79 24.53
C ALA A 96 -3.68 -8.97 23.54
N SER A 97 -2.53 -9.55 23.15
CA SER A 97 -2.47 -10.75 22.29
C SER A 97 -2.03 -12.01 23.03
N ASP A 98 -2.01 -12.03 24.36
CA ASP A 98 -1.60 -13.22 25.09
C ASP A 98 -2.55 -14.40 24.81
N PRO A 99 -2.03 -15.65 24.86
CA PRO A 99 -2.86 -16.84 24.75
C PRO A 99 -4.00 -16.79 25.76
N ARG A 100 -5.21 -17.10 25.29
CA ARG A 100 -6.39 -17.27 26.12
C ARG A 100 -6.70 -18.76 26.28
N GLU A 101 -7.62 -19.05 27.18
CA GLU A 101 -8.14 -20.41 27.35
C GLU A 101 -8.60 -21.00 26.01
N PRO A 102 -8.24 -22.25 25.69
CA PRO A 102 -8.67 -22.89 24.46
C PRO A 102 -10.19 -22.96 24.37
N ILE A 103 -10.71 -22.62 23.19
CA ILE A 103 -12.12 -22.79 22.89
C ILE A 103 -12.30 -24.21 22.34
N THR A 104 -12.95 -25.07 23.11
CA THR A 104 -13.18 -26.49 22.78
C THR A 104 -14.59 -26.77 22.24
N LEU A 105 -15.32 -25.72 21.87
CA LEU A 105 -16.68 -25.83 21.32
C LEU A 105 -16.66 -26.32 19.87
N PRO A 106 -17.68 -27.10 19.43
CA PRO A 106 -17.90 -27.36 18.02
C PRO A 106 -18.08 -26.05 17.24
N ALA A 107 -17.61 -25.99 15.99
CA ALA A 107 -17.70 -24.77 15.17
C ALA A 107 -19.13 -24.23 15.04
N GLY A 108 -20.13 -25.11 14.93
CA GLY A 108 -21.55 -24.74 14.87
C GLY A 108 -22.13 -24.17 16.18
N ALA A 109 -21.39 -24.29 17.30
CA ALA A 109 -21.77 -23.77 18.62
C ALA A 109 -21.04 -22.47 18.99
N LEU A 110 -20.22 -21.91 18.09
CA LEU A 110 -19.57 -20.61 18.30
C LEU A 110 -20.58 -19.45 18.29
N GLY A 111 -21.77 -19.64 17.72
CA GLY A 111 -22.75 -18.57 17.59
C GLY A 111 -22.38 -17.57 16.50
N GLU A 112 -22.83 -16.32 16.66
CA GLU A 112 -22.63 -15.27 15.66
C GLU A 112 -21.17 -14.81 15.59
N LEU A 113 -20.62 -14.77 14.38
CA LEU A 113 -19.29 -14.25 14.11
C LEU A 113 -19.35 -12.80 13.63
N LEU A 114 -18.70 -11.91 14.39
CA LEU A 114 -18.61 -10.49 14.07
C LEU A 114 -17.25 -10.16 13.46
N PHE A 115 -17.27 -9.71 12.20
CA PHE A 115 -16.09 -9.27 11.47
C PHE A 115 -15.92 -7.76 11.63
N ARG A 116 -14.98 -7.33 12.48
CA ARG A 116 -14.72 -5.91 12.72
C ARG A 116 -13.59 -5.41 11.82
N PRO A 117 -13.83 -4.45 10.91
CA PRO A 117 -12.78 -3.84 10.11
C PRO A 117 -11.77 -3.11 11.00
N VAL A 118 -10.48 -3.30 10.71
CA VAL A 118 -9.38 -2.64 11.42
C VAL A 118 -9.19 -1.22 10.89
N ASN A 119 -9.87 -0.26 11.54
CA ASN A 119 -9.88 1.14 11.13
C ASN A 119 -9.14 2.08 12.10
N THR A 120 -8.82 1.62 13.32
CA THR A 120 -8.15 2.45 14.32
C THR A 120 -6.68 2.08 14.50
N ARG A 121 -5.89 3.01 15.05
CA ARG A 121 -4.49 2.73 15.40
C ARG A 121 -4.35 1.63 16.45
N LYS A 122 -5.29 1.56 17.40
CA LYS A 122 -5.32 0.53 18.45
C LYS A 122 -5.56 -0.85 17.84
N ASP A 123 -6.59 -0.98 16.99
CA ASP A 123 -6.90 -2.25 16.33
C ASP A 123 -5.78 -2.67 15.38
N SER A 124 -5.17 -1.71 14.68
CA SER A 124 -4.02 -2.00 13.81
C SER A 124 -2.82 -2.50 14.60
N SER A 125 -2.60 -1.98 15.82
CA SER A 125 -1.52 -2.44 16.68
C SER A 125 -1.78 -3.87 17.14
N LEU A 126 -3.00 -4.14 17.64
CA LEU A 126 -3.41 -5.48 18.08
C LEU A 126 -3.35 -6.51 16.94
N TRP A 127 -3.84 -6.15 15.75
CA TRP A 127 -3.76 -7.03 14.58
C TRP A 127 -2.31 -7.37 14.24
N ASN A 128 -1.44 -6.36 14.18
CA ASN A 128 -0.01 -6.59 13.89
C ASN A 128 0.64 -7.49 14.96
N GLU A 129 0.27 -7.30 16.22
CA GLU A 129 0.73 -8.10 17.36
C GLU A 129 0.34 -9.58 17.24
N LEU A 130 -0.92 -9.84 16.87
CA LEU A 130 -1.43 -11.19 16.66
C LEU A 130 -0.71 -11.90 15.52
N ILE A 131 -0.42 -11.19 14.42
CA ILE A 131 0.35 -11.76 13.30
C ILE A 131 1.80 -12.03 13.72
N GLU A 132 2.45 -11.10 14.45
CA GLU A 132 3.82 -11.32 14.94
C GLU A 132 3.91 -12.53 15.87
N ARG A 133 2.91 -12.70 16.75
CA ARG A 133 2.92 -13.76 17.75
C ARG A 133 2.55 -15.14 17.19
N TYR A 134 1.53 -15.21 16.33
CA TYR A 134 0.89 -16.48 15.98
C TYR A 134 1.07 -16.91 14.52
N HIS A 135 1.42 -15.99 13.60
CA HIS A 135 1.68 -16.38 12.23
C HIS A 135 3.10 -16.94 12.10
N TYR A 136 3.27 -18.10 11.47
CA TYR A 136 4.56 -18.79 11.35
C TYR A 136 5.66 -17.98 10.64
N LEU A 137 5.30 -16.96 9.85
CA LEU A 137 6.25 -16.04 9.21
C LEU A 137 6.54 -14.75 10.00
N GLY A 138 5.89 -14.55 11.15
CA GLY A 138 5.86 -13.29 11.86
C GLY A 138 5.20 -12.15 11.06
N TYR A 139 5.22 -10.95 11.63
CA TYR A 139 4.66 -9.77 10.99
C TYR A 139 5.59 -9.22 9.92
N LYS A 140 5.03 -9.08 8.72
CA LYS A 140 5.60 -8.29 7.63
C LYS A 140 4.54 -7.27 7.18
N PRO A 141 4.88 -6.00 6.96
CA PRO A 141 3.93 -5.02 6.47
C PRO A 141 3.27 -5.50 5.18
N LEU A 142 1.94 -5.56 5.16
CA LEU A 142 1.20 -5.89 3.95
C LEU A 142 1.44 -4.81 2.88
N PRO A 143 1.92 -5.18 1.69
CA PRO A 143 2.17 -4.22 0.63
C PRO A 143 0.86 -3.77 -0.02
N GLY A 144 0.81 -2.51 -0.45
CA GLY A 144 -0.30 -1.99 -1.26
C GLY A 144 -1.58 -1.74 -0.49
N ALA A 145 -2.71 -1.74 -1.22
CA ALA A 145 -4.04 -1.66 -0.63
C ALA A 145 -4.31 -2.93 0.19
N GLN A 146 -4.98 -2.78 1.32
CA GLN A 146 -5.25 -3.89 2.23
C GLN A 146 -6.56 -3.66 2.98
N ILE A 147 -7.22 -4.75 3.32
CA ILE A 147 -8.34 -4.78 4.26
C ILE A 147 -8.00 -5.79 5.34
N ARG A 148 -8.27 -5.45 6.59
CA ARG A 148 -7.96 -6.30 7.75
C ARG A 148 -9.17 -6.38 8.67
N TYR A 149 -9.35 -7.55 9.28
CA TYR A 149 -10.44 -7.82 10.20
C TYR A 149 -9.93 -8.47 11.48
N LEU A 150 -10.59 -8.14 12.58
CA LEU A 150 -10.57 -8.92 13.82
C LEU A 150 -11.94 -9.63 13.92
N VAL A 151 -11.93 -10.95 14.06
CA VAL A 151 -13.13 -11.79 14.07
C VAL A 151 -13.47 -12.19 15.49
N PHE A 152 -14.68 -11.91 15.93
CA PHE A 152 -15.14 -12.17 17.29
C PHE A 152 -16.32 -13.13 17.34
N SER A 153 -16.40 -13.88 18.44
CA SER A 153 -17.57 -14.63 18.88
C SER A 153 -17.93 -14.16 20.28
N GLY A 154 -18.94 -13.28 20.38
CA GLY A 154 -19.21 -12.55 21.62
C GLY A 154 -17.96 -11.77 22.09
N PRO A 155 -17.45 -11.99 23.32
CA PRO A 155 -16.25 -11.33 23.82
C PRO A 155 -14.93 -11.97 23.32
N HIS A 156 -14.99 -13.13 22.67
CA HIS A 156 -13.80 -13.90 22.29
C HIS A 156 -13.27 -13.44 20.94
N LEU A 157 -12.00 -13.03 20.90
CA LEU A 157 -11.28 -12.81 19.66
C LEU A 157 -10.80 -14.16 19.12
N LEU A 158 -11.30 -14.55 17.95
CA LEU A 158 -11.04 -15.86 17.34
C LEU A 158 -9.94 -15.80 16.28
N ALA A 159 -9.92 -14.75 15.47
CA ALA A 159 -8.99 -14.67 14.34
C ALA A 159 -8.63 -13.23 13.97
N ALA A 160 -7.46 -13.09 13.33
CA ALA A 160 -7.02 -11.90 12.63
C ALA A 160 -6.88 -12.23 11.14
N LEU A 161 -7.65 -11.56 10.29
CA LEU A 161 -7.64 -11.77 8.85
C LEU A 161 -7.06 -10.56 8.14
N GLY A 162 -6.32 -10.79 7.06
CA GLY A 162 -5.78 -9.74 6.21
C GLY A 162 -5.86 -10.13 4.74
N PHE A 163 -6.38 -9.21 3.94
CA PHE A 163 -6.47 -9.31 2.49
C PHE A 163 -5.61 -8.20 1.89
N GLY A 164 -4.68 -8.59 1.02
CA GLY A 164 -3.85 -7.66 0.26
C GLY A 164 -4.49 -7.35 -1.10
N ALA A 165 -3.95 -6.35 -1.80
CA ALA A 165 -4.40 -6.03 -3.14
C ALA A 165 -4.34 -7.25 -4.07
N ALA A 166 -5.33 -7.39 -4.94
CA ALA A 166 -5.38 -8.48 -5.91
C ALA A 166 -4.09 -8.56 -6.74
N ALA A 167 -3.62 -9.78 -6.97
CA ALA A 167 -2.45 -10.05 -7.81
C ALA A 167 -2.67 -9.47 -9.22
N TRP A 168 -1.64 -8.85 -9.80
CA TRP A 168 -1.74 -8.20 -11.11
C TRP A 168 -2.34 -9.10 -12.20
N ALA A 169 -1.87 -10.35 -12.26
CA ALA A 169 -2.42 -11.38 -13.12
C ALA A 169 -2.51 -12.69 -12.33
N LEU A 170 -3.66 -13.36 -12.43
CA LEU A 170 -3.89 -14.64 -11.80
C LEU A 170 -4.79 -15.46 -12.73
N ALA A 171 -4.19 -16.34 -13.52
CA ALA A 171 -4.89 -17.06 -14.58
C ALA A 171 -6.15 -17.82 -14.10
N PRO A 172 -6.19 -18.44 -12.91
CA PRO A 172 -7.44 -19.01 -12.38
C PRO A 172 -8.55 -17.97 -12.16
N ARG A 173 -8.24 -16.84 -11.51
CA ARG A 173 -9.21 -15.75 -11.28
C ARG A 173 -9.68 -15.16 -12.61
N ASP A 174 -8.75 -14.81 -13.48
CA ASP A 174 -9.06 -14.13 -14.73
C ASP A 174 -9.95 -15.02 -15.62
N ARG A 175 -9.71 -16.34 -15.63
CA ARG A 175 -10.57 -17.32 -16.32
C ARG A 175 -11.94 -17.50 -15.66
N PHE A 176 -12.01 -17.54 -14.33
CA PHE A 176 -13.26 -17.68 -13.60
C PHE A 176 -14.20 -16.47 -13.82
N ILE A 177 -13.65 -15.25 -13.75
CA ILE A 177 -14.42 -14.03 -14.01
C ILE A 177 -14.70 -13.86 -15.52
N GLY A 178 -13.89 -14.49 -16.39
CA GLY A 178 -14.02 -14.39 -17.84
C GLY A 178 -13.44 -13.09 -18.42
N TRP A 179 -12.46 -12.48 -17.72
CA TRP A 179 -11.87 -11.21 -18.16
C TRP A 179 -10.87 -11.38 -19.30
N THR A 180 -10.95 -10.51 -20.30
CA THR A 180 -9.84 -10.27 -21.23
C THR A 180 -8.67 -9.56 -20.51
N ALA A 181 -7.52 -9.45 -21.20
CA ALA A 181 -6.37 -8.74 -20.66
C ALA A 181 -6.69 -7.26 -20.36
N GLU A 182 -7.45 -6.61 -21.25
CA GLU A 182 -7.89 -5.22 -21.14
C GLU A 182 -8.88 -5.05 -19.98
N GLN A 183 -9.88 -5.93 -19.89
CA GLN A 183 -10.87 -5.91 -18.81
C GLN A 183 -10.21 -6.13 -17.45
N ARG A 184 -9.23 -7.02 -17.34
CA ARG A 184 -8.45 -7.18 -16.12
C ARG A 184 -7.74 -5.88 -15.75
N VAL A 185 -7.02 -5.25 -16.68
CA VAL A 185 -6.31 -3.99 -16.38
C VAL A 185 -7.27 -2.91 -15.89
N HIS A 186 -8.48 -2.84 -16.46
CA HIS A 186 -9.49 -1.87 -16.06
C HIS A 186 -10.13 -2.20 -14.70
N ASN A 187 -10.48 -3.47 -14.45
CA ASN A 187 -11.31 -3.87 -13.33
C ASN A 187 -10.53 -4.39 -12.11
N LEU A 188 -9.22 -4.64 -12.22
CA LEU A 188 -8.42 -5.26 -11.15
C LEU A 188 -8.51 -4.50 -9.82
N HIS A 189 -8.65 -3.18 -9.87
CA HIS A 189 -8.76 -2.33 -8.68
C HIS A 189 -10.04 -2.55 -7.86
N LEU A 190 -11.02 -3.29 -8.41
CA LEU A 190 -12.28 -3.64 -7.75
C LEU A 190 -12.20 -4.97 -6.98
N VAL A 191 -11.08 -5.69 -7.07
CA VAL A 191 -10.87 -6.99 -6.43
C VAL A 191 -9.85 -6.84 -5.31
N VAL A 192 -10.16 -7.41 -4.15
CA VAL A 192 -9.27 -7.57 -2.99
C VAL A 192 -9.24 -9.04 -2.61
#